data_AF-A0A8C7ASU8-F1
#
_entry.id   AF-A0A8C7ASU8-F1
#
_cell.length_a   1.000
_cell.length_b   1.000
_cell.length_c   1.000
_cell.angle_alpha   90.00
_cell.angle_beta   90.00
_cell.angle_gamma   90.00
#
_symmetry.space_group_name_H-M   'P 1'
#
loop_
_entity.id
_entity.type
_entity.pdbx_description
1 polymer ?
#
loop_
_entity_poly.entity_id
_entity_poly.type
_entity_poly.pdbx_seq_one_letter_code
_entity_poly.pdbx_strand_id
1 'polypeptide(L)'
;MVRQSAAAPSPASSSAAFDTVLGINVAVKKLSRPFQNQTHAKRAYRELVLLKCVNHKNIISLLNVFTPQKTLEEFQDVYLVMELMDANLCQVIHMELDHERMSYLLYQMLCGIKHLHSAGIIHRDLKPSNIVVKSDCTLKILDFGLARTACTNFMMTPYVVTRYYRAPEVILGMGYKENVDIWSVGCIMGELVKGCVIFQGTDHIDQWNKVIEQLGTPSADFMKKLQPTVRNYVENRPKYPGIKFEELFPDWIFPSESERDKIKTSQARDLLSKMLVIDPDKRISVDEALRHPYITVWYDPAEAEAPPPQIYDAQLEEREHAIEEWKELIYKEVLDWEERSKNGVVKDQPSDAAVSSNATPSRSSSINDISSMSTEQTLASDTDSSLDASTGPLEGCR
;
A
#
# COMPACT_ATOMS: atom_id res chain seq x y z
N MET A 1 -4.51 17.80 24.90
CA MET A 1 -5.16 18.98 24.27
C MET A 1 -4.55 19.12 22.88
N VAL A 2 -5.26 18.68 21.84
CA VAL A 2 -4.73 18.57 20.48
C VAL A 2 -4.75 19.96 19.82
N ARG A 3 -3.59 20.47 19.38
CA ARG A 3 -3.50 21.67 18.52
C ARG A 3 -3.55 21.23 17.06
N GLN A 4 -4.56 21.69 16.33
CA GLN A 4 -4.71 21.42 14.90
C GLN A 4 -3.83 22.35 14.06
N SER A 5 -3.11 21.78 13.09
CA SER A 5 -2.46 22.50 11.98
C SER A 5 -3.11 22.01 10.67
N ALA A 6 -3.54 22.94 9.83
CA ALA A 6 -4.32 22.65 8.62
C ALA A 6 -3.42 22.26 7.43
N ALA A 7 -3.72 21.12 6.79
CA ALA A 7 -3.20 20.74 5.48
C ALA A 7 -4.34 20.31 4.54
N ALA A 8 -4.10 20.46 3.23
CA ALA A 8 -5.04 20.55 2.11
C ALA A 8 -6.04 19.38 1.89
N PRO A 9 -7.14 19.58 1.13
CA PRO A 9 -8.34 18.75 1.22
C PRO A 9 -8.28 17.51 0.31
N SER A 10 -8.55 16.35 0.91
CA SER A 10 -9.09 15.15 0.24
C SER A 10 -10.24 14.60 1.11
N PRO A 11 -11.09 13.65 0.65
CA PRO A 11 -12.46 13.46 1.13
C PRO A 11 -12.56 12.69 2.46
N ALA A 12 -11.92 13.25 3.49
CA ALA A 12 -12.17 13.21 4.91
C ALA A 12 -11.08 14.12 5.46
N SER A 13 -11.43 15.26 6.06
CA SER A 13 -10.46 16.23 6.58
C SER A 13 -9.60 15.57 7.65
N SER A 14 -8.48 15.00 7.24
CA SER A 14 -7.47 14.49 8.15
C SER A 14 -6.59 15.66 8.55
N SER A 15 -6.22 15.72 9.83
CA SER A 15 -5.36 16.77 10.36
C SER A 15 -4.24 16.14 11.17
N ALA A 16 -3.04 16.68 11.03
CA ALA A 16 -1.93 16.31 11.87
C ALA A 16 -2.13 16.89 13.28
N ALA A 17 -1.74 16.11 14.28
CA ALA A 17 -1.87 16.43 15.69
C ALA A 17 -0.70 15.86 16.47
N PHE A 18 -0.33 16.49 17.59
CA PHE A 18 0.61 15.91 18.55
C PHE A 18 -0.15 15.30 19.72
N ASP A 19 0.00 13.99 19.93
CA ASP A 19 -0.56 13.29 21.07
C ASP A 19 0.35 13.50 22.29
N THR A 20 -0.12 14.26 23.27
CA THR A 20 0.64 14.59 24.48
C THR A 20 0.79 13.42 25.46
N VAL A 21 -0.01 12.37 25.33
CA VAL A 21 0.05 11.17 26.19
C VAL A 21 1.09 10.20 25.63
N LEU A 22 1.06 9.97 24.31
CA LEU A 22 1.99 9.06 23.63
C LEU A 22 3.31 9.74 23.25
N GLY A 23 3.35 11.08 23.19
CA GLY A 23 4.53 11.84 22.79
C GLY A 23 4.86 11.72 21.29
N ILE A 24 3.87 11.37 20.46
CA ILE A 24 4.04 11.13 19.02
C ILE A 24 3.10 11.99 18.19
N ASN A 25 3.49 12.26 16.94
CA ASN A 25 2.57 12.86 15.97
C ASN A 25 1.58 11.80 15.45
N VAL A 26 0.33 12.21 15.28
CA VAL A 26 -0.78 11.35 14.84
C VAL A 26 -1.60 12.05 13.76
N ALA A 27 -2.29 11.26 12.94
CA ALA A 27 -3.29 11.73 12.00
C ALA A 27 -4.68 11.55 12.60
N VAL A 28 -5.49 12.61 12.64
CA VAL A 28 -6.88 12.54 13.12
C VAL A 28 -7.83 12.72 11.94
N LYS A 29 -8.59 11.68 11.61
CA LYS A 29 -9.60 11.67 10.54
C LYS A 29 -11.00 11.79 11.16
N LYS A 30 -11.72 12.86 10.84
CA LYS A 30 -13.15 12.98 11.15
C LYS A 30 -13.97 12.27 10.06
N LEU A 31 -14.87 11.37 10.45
CA LEU A 31 -15.83 10.79 9.51
C LEU A 31 -16.90 11.83 9.15
N SER A 32 -17.02 12.14 7.86
CA SER A 32 -17.98 13.13 7.36
C SER A 32 -19.39 12.53 7.30
N ARG A 33 -20.29 13.00 8.17
CA ARG A 33 -21.73 12.64 8.17
C ARG A 33 -21.98 11.12 8.05
N PRO A 34 -21.41 10.29 8.95
CA PRO A 34 -21.52 8.83 8.85
C PRO A 34 -22.98 8.34 8.85
N PHE A 35 -23.91 9.08 9.46
CA PHE A 35 -25.32 8.70 9.59
C PHE A 35 -26.26 9.36 8.56
N GLN A 36 -25.74 9.92 7.47
CA GLN A 36 -26.57 10.59 6.46
C GLN A 36 -27.51 9.63 5.72
N ASN A 37 -27.06 8.40 5.48
CA ASN A 37 -27.85 7.34 4.87
C ASN A 37 -27.28 5.96 5.27
N GLN A 38 -28.02 4.88 4.99
CA GLN A 38 -27.60 3.52 5.34
C GLN A 38 -26.25 3.14 4.72
N THR A 39 -25.95 3.59 3.50
CA THR A 39 -24.68 3.30 2.82
C THR A 39 -23.49 3.93 3.54
N HIS A 40 -23.61 5.19 3.96
CA HIS A 40 -22.58 5.88 4.73
C HIS A 40 -22.42 5.25 6.12
N ALA A 41 -23.51 4.85 6.77
CA ALA A 41 -23.47 4.28 8.11
C ALA A 41 -22.80 2.90 8.10
N LYS A 42 -23.20 2.03 7.16
CA LYS A 42 -22.56 0.73 6.93
C LYS A 42 -21.08 0.87 6.52
N ARG A 43 -20.74 1.89 5.73
CA ARG A 43 -19.34 2.20 5.39
C ARG A 43 -18.52 2.58 6.62
N ALA A 44 -19.02 3.49 7.45
CA ALA A 44 -18.35 3.95 8.66
C ALA A 44 -18.14 2.81 9.67
N TYR A 45 -19.18 1.99 9.89
CA TYR A 45 -19.09 0.82 10.77
C TYR A 45 -18.06 -0.19 10.26
N ARG A 46 -18.11 -0.52 8.96
CA ARG A 46 -17.13 -1.43 8.34
C ARG A 46 -15.71 -0.92 8.50
N GLU A 47 -15.47 0.35 8.20
CA GLU A 47 -14.13 0.95 8.33
C GLU A 47 -13.62 0.83 9.77
N LEU A 48 -14.47 1.12 10.77
CA LEU A 48 -14.12 0.99 12.17
C LEU A 48 -13.80 -0.46 12.58
N VAL A 49 -14.65 -1.42 12.23
CA VAL A 49 -14.45 -2.83 12.59
C VAL A 49 -13.19 -3.39 11.94
N LEU A 50 -12.97 -3.11 10.65
CA LEU A 50 -11.79 -3.60 9.95
C LEU A 50 -10.50 -3.00 10.52
N LEU A 51 -10.48 -1.70 10.82
CA LEU A 51 -9.34 -1.05 11.45
C LEU A 51 -9.01 -1.57 12.86
N LYS A 52 -9.99 -2.14 13.58
CA LYS A 52 -9.77 -2.78 14.89
C LYS A 52 -9.22 -4.19 14.77
N CYS A 53 -9.56 -4.91 13.70
CA CYS A 53 -9.18 -6.31 13.51
C CYS A 53 -7.83 -6.46 12.81
N VAL A 54 -7.51 -5.59 11.86
CA VAL A 54 -6.35 -5.74 10.98
C VAL A 54 -5.10 -5.20 11.66
N ASN A 55 -4.06 -6.05 11.76
CA ASN A 55 -2.76 -5.68 12.32
C ASN A 55 -1.64 -6.16 11.39
N HIS A 56 -1.14 -5.25 10.57
CA HIS A 56 -0.05 -5.52 9.64
C HIS A 56 0.75 -4.27 9.38
N LYS A 57 2.08 -4.38 9.25
CA LYS A 57 2.95 -3.22 9.07
C LYS A 57 2.64 -2.39 7.82
N ASN A 58 2.12 -3.01 6.76
CA ASN A 58 1.72 -2.32 5.51
C ASN A 58 0.24 -1.91 5.46
N ILE A 59 -0.44 -1.94 6.60
CA ILE A 59 -1.81 -1.46 6.76
C ILE A 59 -1.82 -0.41 7.86
N ILE A 60 -2.59 0.66 7.66
CA ILE A 60 -2.69 1.72 8.66
C ILE A 60 -3.30 1.18 9.96
N SER A 61 -2.65 1.49 11.08
CA SER A 61 -3.13 1.07 12.40
C SER A 61 -4.00 2.14 13.05
N LEU A 62 -5.10 1.73 13.68
CA LEU A 62 -5.92 2.59 14.53
C LEU A 62 -5.27 2.70 15.91
N LEU A 63 -4.84 3.92 16.28
CA LEU A 63 -4.27 4.21 17.59
C LEU A 63 -5.37 4.52 18.61
N ASN A 64 -6.39 5.28 18.18
CA ASN A 64 -7.52 5.62 19.02
C ASN A 64 -8.78 5.91 18.20
N VAL A 65 -9.95 5.79 18.81
CA VAL A 65 -11.21 6.27 18.26
C VAL A 65 -12.00 6.95 19.37
N PHE A 66 -12.63 8.07 19.05
CA PHE A 66 -13.44 8.79 20.03
C PHE A 66 -14.58 9.58 19.38
N THR A 67 -15.52 10.00 20.22
CA THR A 67 -16.56 10.97 19.90
C THR A 67 -16.60 12.06 20.98
N PRO A 68 -16.77 13.34 20.63
CA PRO A 68 -16.90 14.40 21.63
C PRO A 68 -18.28 14.35 22.34
N GLN A 69 -19.30 13.76 21.71
CA GLN A 69 -20.65 13.69 22.26
C GLN A 69 -20.77 12.64 23.36
N LYS A 70 -21.66 12.88 24.35
CA LYS A 70 -21.75 12.06 25.58
C LYS A 70 -22.93 11.10 25.60
N THR A 71 -23.92 11.33 24.75
CA THR A 71 -25.10 10.47 24.65
C THR A 71 -25.31 10.01 23.23
N LEU A 72 -26.03 8.89 23.08
CA LEU A 72 -26.38 8.34 21.78
C LEU A 72 -27.25 9.31 20.97
N GLU A 73 -28.13 10.07 21.60
CA GLU A 73 -29.02 11.01 20.93
C GLU A 73 -28.21 12.10 20.22
N GLU A 74 -27.20 12.65 20.90
CA GLU A 74 -26.31 13.69 20.39
C GLU A 74 -25.23 13.16 19.43
N PHE A 75 -24.95 11.86 19.45
CA PHE A 75 -23.86 11.25 18.69
C PHE A 75 -23.97 11.52 17.18
N GLN A 76 -22.95 12.19 16.63
CA GLN A 76 -22.89 12.55 15.20
C GLN A 76 -21.49 12.43 14.62
N ASP A 77 -20.46 12.69 15.43
CA ASP A 77 -19.10 12.75 14.96
C ASP A 77 -18.28 11.58 15.49
N VAL A 78 -17.52 10.96 14.59
CA VAL A 78 -16.52 9.93 14.92
C VAL A 78 -15.16 10.41 14.45
N TYR A 79 -14.17 10.33 15.34
CA TYR A 79 -12.78 10.69 15.06
C TYR A 79 -11.92 9.44 15.17
N LEU A 80 -11.20 9.13 14.11
CA LEU A 80 -10.22 8.05 14.03
C LEU A 80 -8.83 8.65 14.16
N VAL A 81 -8.07 8.20 15.15
CA VAL A 81 -6.67 8.58 15.37
C VAL A 81 -5.80 7.45 14.86
N MET A 82 -4.91 7.77 13.92
CA MET A 82 -4.03 6.82 13.24
C MET A 82 -2.59 7.33 13.33
N GLU A 83 -1.64 6.48 13.00
CA GLU A 83 -0.26 6.91 12.81
C GLU A 83 -0.16 8.00 11.73
N LEU A 84 0.70 8.99 11.96
CA LEU A 84 0.98 10.02 10.97
C LEU A 84 1.99 9.49 9.94
N MET A 85 1.68 9.73 8.67
CA MET A 85 2.53 9.42 7.52
C MET A 85 2.92 10.73 6.82
N ASP A 86 4.03 10.72 6.08
CA ASP A 86 4.61 11.95 5.53
C ASP A 86 3.88 12.42 4.26
N ALA A 87 3.49 11.47 3.41
CA ALA A 87 2.93 11.73 2.10
C ALA A 87 1.95 10.64 1.66
N ASN A 88 1.15 10.94 0.63
CA ASN A 88 0.45 9.90 -0.13
C ASN A 88 1.19 9.59 -1.43
N LEU A 89 0.83 8.48 -2.08
CA LEU A 89 1.52 8.03 -3.27
C LEU A 89 1.30 8.96 -4.49
N CYS A 90 0.28 9.83 -4.50
CA CYS A 90 0.14 10.86 -5.54
C CYS A 90 1.35 11.80 -5.58
N GLN A 91 1.92 12.14 -4.42
CA GLN A 91 3.10 12.99 -4.34
C GLN A 91 4.35 12.24 -4.82
N VAL A 92 4.42 10.93 -4.53
CA VAL A 92 5.54 10.06 -4.90
C VAL A 92 5.60 9.78 -6.41
N ILE A 93 4.45 9.70 -7.09
CA ILE A 93 4.35 9.47 -8.55
C ILE A 93 5.11 10.52 -9.37
N HIS A 94 5.27 11.73 -8.85
CA HIS A 94 5.99 12.81 -9.52
C HIS A 94 7.48 12.87 -9.16
N MET A 95 7.97 11.94 -8.34
CA MET A 95 9.38 11.83 -7.97
C MET A 95 10.09 10.81 -8.86
N GLU A 96 11.37 11.03 -9.12
CA GLU A 96 12.21 10.02 -9.76
C GLU A 96 12.50 8.90 -8.74
N LEU A 97 11.97 7.70 -9.02
CA LEU A 97 12.21 6.51 -8.21
C LEU A 97 13.12 5.56 -8.97
N ASP A 98 14.21 5.12 -8.32
CA ASP A 98 14.96 3.98 -8.79
C ASP A 98 14.14 2.67 -8.69
N HIS A 99 14.64 1.61 -9.32
CA HIS A 99 13.99 0.31 -9.27
C HIS A 99 13.89 -0.28 -7.86
N GLU A 100 14.81 0.05 -6.95
CA GLU A 100 14.83 -0.52 -5.60
C GLU A 100 13.67 0.03 -4.77
N ARG A 101 13.51 1.36 -4.75
CA ARG A 101 12.38 2.03 -4.11
C ARG A 101 11.06 1.62 -4.75
N MET A 102 10.98 1.59 -6.07
CA MET A 102 9.76 1.20 -6.77
C MET A 102 9.34 -0.24 -6.45
N SER A 103 10.28 -1.20 -6.56
CA SER A 103 10.00 -2.61 -6.22
C SER A 103 9.68 -2.80 -4.74
N TYR A 104 10.32 -2.05 -3.84
CA TYR A 104 10.05 -2.13 -2.40
C TYR A 104 8.66 -1.58 -2.03
N LEU A 105 8.23 -0.48 -2.65
CA LEU A 105 6.86 0.04 -2.48
C LEU A 105 5.81 -0.98 -2.98
N LEU A 106 6.05 -1.58 -4.15
CA LEU A 106 5.16 -2.61 -4.71
C LEU A 106 5.13 -3.88 -3.84
N TYR A 107 6.27 -4.31 -3.33
CA TYR A 107 6.37 -5.44 -2.40
C TYR A 107 5.52 -5.19 -1.14
N GLN A 108 5.64 -4.01 -0.53
CA GLN A 108 4.87 -3.63 0.65
C GLN A 108 3.36 -3.54 0.35
N MET A 109 2.97 -3.01 -0.82
CA MET A 109 1.58 -3.03 -1.26
C MET A 109 1.05 -4.46 -1.38
N LEU A 110 1.82 -5.36 -2.02
CA LEU A 110 1.43 -6.76 -2.20
C LEU A 110 1.33 -7.50 -0.86
N CYS A 111 2.21 -7.23 0.11
CA CYS A 111 2.11 -7.80 1.46
C CYS A 111 0.85 -7.32 2.19
N GLY A 112 0.56 -6.02 2.17
CA GLY A 112 -0.67 -5.48 2.73
C GLY A 112 -1.93 -6.07 2.09
N ILE A 113 -1.94 -6.21 0.77
CA ILE A 113 -3.05 -6.83 0.02
C ILE A 113 -3.20 -8.31 0.39
N LYS A 114 -2.09 -9.07 0.43
CA LYS A 114 -2.11 -10.48 0.82
C LYS A 114 -2.68 -10.67 2.22
N HIS A 115 -2.31 -9.82 3.17
CA HIS A 115 -2.83 -9.87 4.53
C HIS A 115 -4.34 -9.62 4.55
N LEU A 116 -4.86 -8.65 3.79
CA LEU A 116 -6.30 -8.42 3.65
C LEU A 116 -7.02 -9.63 3.02
N HIS A 117 -6.47 -10.17 1.92
CA HIS A 117 -7.04 -11.32 1.22
C HIS A 117 -7.06 -12.57 2.10
N SER A 118 -6.04 -12.78 2.93
CA SER A 118 -6.02 -13.89 3.90
C SER A 118 -7.12 -13.80 4.97
N ALA A 119 -7.64 -12.59 5.20
CA ALA A 119 -8.80 -12.32 6.05
C ALA A 119 -10.13 -12.41 5.29
N GLY A 120 -10.10 -12.71 3.99
CA GLY A 120 -11.26 -12.67 3.09
C GLY A 120 -11.69 -11.26 2.69
N ILE A 121 -10.89 -10.22 2.97
CA ILE A 121 -11.19 -8.82 2.64
C ILE A 121 -10.57 -8.45 1.29
N ILE A 122 -11.39 -8.07 0.32
CA ILE A 122 -10.94 -7.49 -0.95
C ILE A 122 -11.08 -5.97 -0.88
N HIS A 123 -10.04 -5.22 -1.24
CA HIS A 123 -10.00 -3.77 -1.04
C HIS A 123 -10.87 -3.00 -2.06
N ARG A 124 -10.73 -3.29 -3.35
CA ARG A 124 -11.52 -2.77 -4.50
C ARG A 124 -11.43 -1.27 -4.81
N ASP A 125 -10.87 -0.45 -3.93
CA ASP A 125 -10.64 0.99 -4.16
C ASP A 125 -9.17 1.37 -3.92
N LEU A 126 -8.23 0.50 -4.31
CA LEU A 126 -6.81 0.83 -4.28
C LEU A 126 -6.51 1.91 -5.33
N LYS A 127 -5.90 2.99 -4.87
CA LYS A 127 -5.49 4.14 -5.68
C LYS A 127 -4.40 4.92 -4.93
N PRO A 128 -3.60 5.75 -5.60
CA PRO A 128 -2.49 6.45 -4.97
C PRO A 128 -2.87 7.31 -3.76
N SER A 129 -4.07 7.91 -3.74
CA SER A 129 -4.53 8.71 -2.59
C SER A 129 -4.85 7.89 -1.33
N ASN A 130 -5.07 6.57 -1.48
CA ASN A 130 -5.36 5.64 -0.39
C ASN A 130 -4.12 4.85 0.03
N ILE A 131 -2.94 5.26 -0.45
CA ILE A 131 -1.65 4.66 -0.11
C ILE A 131 -0.79 5.79 0.43
N VAL A 132 -0.28 5.60 1.64
CA VAL A 132 0.56 6.58 2.33
C VAL A 132 1.94 6.03 2.58
N VAL A 133 2.92 6.92 2.55
CA VAL A 133 4.33 6.59 2.68
C VAL A 133 5.03 7.48 3.70
N LYS A 134 6.15 6.98 4.22
CA LYS A 134 7.14 7.75 4.98
C LYS A 134 8.39 7.99 4.14
N SER A 135 9.20 8.93 4.61
CA SER A 135 10.51 9.29 4.06
C SER A 135 11.52 8.12 4.04
N ASP A 136 11.34 7.11 4.89
CA ASP A 136 12.11 5.86 4.91
C ASP A 136 11.59 4.79 3.92
N CYS A 137 10.69 5.17 3.01
CA CYS A 137 10.00 4.29 2.07
C CYS A 137 9.07 3.24 2.70
N THR A 138 8.69 3.37 3.98
CA THR A 138 7.61 2.56 4.56
C THR A 138 6.27 2.93 3.93
N LEU A 139 5.47 1.93 3.54
CA LEU A 139 4.17 2.11 2.90
C LEU A 139 3.05 1.47 3.71
N LYS A 140 1.91 2.16 3.79
CA LYS A 140 0.67 1.68 4.41
C LYS A 140 -0.57 1.95 3.57
N ILE A 141 -1.47 0.98 3.54
CA ILE A 141 -2.77 1.07 2.86
C ILE A 141 -3.82 1.70 3.79
N LEU A 142 -4.65 2.60 3.25
CA LEU A 142 -5.76 3.30 3.91
C LEU A 142 -7.14 2.87 3.36
N ASP A 143 -8.21 3.30 4.06
CA ASP A 143 -9.62 3.37 3.60
C ASP A 143 -10.27 2.05 3.16
N PHE A 144 -10.69 1.26 4.16
CA PHE A 144 -11.47 0.03 3.96
C PHE A 144 -12.98 0.25 3.74
N GLY A 145 -13.43 1.50 3.55
CA GLY A 145 -14.86 1.80 3.47
C GLY A 145 -15.58 1.14 2.27
N LEU A 146 -14.84 0.87 1.20
CA LEU A 146 -15.33 0.14 0.02
C LEU A 146 -14.90 -1.34 0.00
N ALA A 147 -14.12 -1.79 0.97
CA ALA A 147 -13.71 -3.18 1.09
C ALA A 147 -14.93 -4.09 1.27
N ARG A 148 -14.84 -5.32 0.76
CA ARG A 148 -15.89 -6.34 0.88
C ARG A 148 -15.30 -7.71 1.14
N THR A 149 -16.11 -8.60 1.69
CA THR A 149 -15.77 -10.01 1.79
C THR A 149 -15.88 -10.64 0.39
N ALA A 150 -14.98 -11.57 0.05
CA ALA A 150 -14.92 -12.19 -1.27
C ALA A 150 -16.25 -12.84 -1.76
N CYS A 151 -17.18 -13.13 -0.85
CA CYS A 151 -18.45 -13.81 -1.16
C CYS A 151 -19.59 -12.89 -1.63
N THR A 152 -19.45 -11.57 -1.66
CA THR A 152 -20.57 -10.66 -1.98
C THR A 152 -20.54 -10.14 -3.43
N ASN A 153 -21.48 -10.64 -4.26
CA ASN A 153 -21.68 -10.25 -5.67
C ASN A 153 -22.36 -8.87 -5.84
N PHE A 154 -22.03 -7.89 -4.99
CA PHE A 154 -22.72 -6.61 -5.01
C PHE A 154 -22.17 -5.64 -6.08
N MET A 155 -23.03 -5.21 -7.00
CA MET A 155 -22.71 -4.17 -7.99
C MET A 155 -22.42 -2.83 -7.29
N MET A 156 -21.33 -2.14 -7.67
CA MET A 156 -21.02 -0.83 -7.12
C MET A 156 -22.10 0.20 -7.52
N THR A 157 -22.44 1.09 -6.57
CA THR A 157 -23.25 2.27 -6.88
C THR A 157 -22.46 3.22 -7.78
N PRO A 158 -23.07 3.80 -8.82
CA PRO A 158 -22.41 4.77 -9.69
C PRO A 158 -22.29 6.10 -8.94
N TYR A 159 -21.16 6.30 -8.25
CA TYR A 159 -20.83 7.58 -7.62
C TYR A 159 -19.53 8.17 -8.18
N VAL A 160 -19.50 9.51 -8.22
CA VAL A 160 -18.44 10.39 -8.72
C VAL A 160 -17.15 10.22 -7.90
N VAL A 161 -16.41 9.16 -8.17
CA VAL A 161 -15.09 8.86 -7.57
C VAL A 161 -14.13 8.46 -8.69
N THR A 162 -12.83 8.70 -8.46
CA THR A 162 -11.74 8.27 -9.34
C THR A 162 -11.88 6.79 -9.72
N ARG A 163 -12.14 6.51 -11.00
CA ARG A 163 -12.38 5.16 -11.54
C ARG A 163 -11.16 4.55 -12.23
N TYR A 164 -10.08 5.32 -12.36
CA TYR A 164 -8.91 5.02 -13.19
C TYR A 164 -8.19 3.72 -12.80
N TYR A 165 -8.31 3.31 -11.54
CA TYR A 165 -7.65 2.12 -10.99
C TYR A 165 -8.62 0.93 -10.82
N ARG A 166 -9.88 1.05 -11.24
CA ARG A 166 -10.86 -0.03 -11.12
C ARG A 166 -10.64 -1.07 -12.21
N ALA A 167 -10.70 -2.34 -11.83
CA ALA A 167 -10.54 -3.46 -12.74
C ALA A 167 -11.70 -3.57 -13.75
N PRO A 168 -11.48 -4.17 -14.93
CA PRO A 168 -12.51 -4.42 -15.94
C PRO A 168 -13.76 -5.10 -15.39
N GLU A 169 -13.60 -6.15 -14.57
CA GLU A 169 -14.70 -6.87 -13.95
C GLU A 169 -15.55 -5.98 -13.03
N VAL A 170 -14.96 -4.97 -12.38
CA VAL A 170 -15.69 -3.99 -11.57
C VAL A 170 -16.42 -2.98 -12.45
N ILE A 171 -15.80 -2.52 -13.54
CA ILE A 171 -16.40 -1.56 -14.48
C ILE A 171 -17.56 -2.19 -15.25
N LEU A 172 -17.44 -3.46 -15.62
CA LEU A 172 -18.41 -4.22 -16.41
C LEU A 172 -19.46 -4.94 -15.55
N GLY A 173 -19.39 -4.83 -14.23
CA GLY A 173 -20.37 -5.44 -13.31
C GLY A 173 -20.34 -6.98 -13.30
N MET A 174 -19.15 -7.56 -13.47
CA MET A 174 -18.92 -9.00 -13.37
C MET A 174 -18.70 -9.41 -11.90
N GLY A 175 -18.79 -10.71 -11.63
CA GLY A 175 -18.22 -11.26 -10.40
C GLY A 175 -16.70 -11.05 -10.39
N TYR A 176 -16.12 -10.83 -9.22
CA TYR A 176 -14.69 -10.57 -9.04
C TYR A 176 -14.12 -11.46 -7.93
N LYS A 177 -12.80 -11.61 -7.93
CA LYS A 177 -12.01 -12.34 -6.93
C LYS A 177 -10.88 -11.46 -6.42
N GLU A 178 -10.04 -11.98 -5.55
CA GLU A 178 -8.96 -11.27 -4.86
C GLU A 178 -8.03 -10.51 -5.81
N ASN A 179 -7.71 -11.10 -6.97
CA ASN A 179 -6.83 -10.47 -7.97
C ASN A 179 -7.44 -9.25 -8.71
N VAL A 180 -8.63 -8.79 -8.32
CA VAL A 180 -9.15 -7.48 -8.69
C VAL A 180 -8.22 -6.36 -8.20
N ASP A 181 -7.62 -6.52 -7.01
CA ASP A 181 -6.70 -5.54 -6.43
C ASP A 181 -5.36 -5.51 -7.18
N ILE A 182 -4.97 -6.62 -7.83
CA ILE A 182 -3.75 -6.67 -8.67
C ILE A 182 -3.85 -5.75 -9.89
N TRP A 183 -5.05 -5.59 -10.47
CA TRP A 183 -5.24 -4.62 -11.54
C TRP A 183 -4.93 -3.19 -11.05
N SER A 184 -5.44 -2.83 -9.88
CA SER A 184 -5.18 -1.52 -9.28
C SER A 184 -3.71 -1.30 -9.01
N VAL A 185 -2.99 -2.32 -8.51
CA VAL A 185 -1.53 -2.30 -8.35
C VAL A 185 -0.82 -2.09 -9.69
N GLY A 186 -1.26 -2.78 -10.76
CA GLY A 186 -0.71 -2.59 -12.10
C GLY A 186 -0.91 -1.17 -12.64
N CYS A 187 -2.08 -0.57 -12.40
CA CYS A 187 -2.34 0.83 -12.76
C CYS A 187 -1.44 1.79 -11.97
N ILE A 188 -1.26 1.56 -10.67
CA ILE A 188 -0.38 2.35 -9.80
C ILE A 188 1.07 2.21 -10.26
N MET A 189 1.53 0.99 -10.53
CA MET A 189 2.89 0.72 -11.01
C MET A 189 3.16 1.43 -12.33
N GLY A 190 2.24 1.32 -13.30
CA GLY A 190 2.47 1.97 -14.58
C GLY A 190 2.36 3.49 -14.50
N GLU A 191 1.62 4.05 -13.54
CA GLU A 191 1.62 5.48 -13.23
C GLU A 191 2.93 5.92 -12.54
N LEU A 192 3.50 5.11 -11.64
CA LEU A 192 4.82 5.36 -11.05
C LEU A 192 5.93 5.43 -12.12
N VAL A 193 5.80 4.67 -13.21
CA VAL A 193 6.77 4.67 -14.32
C VAL A 193 6.47 5.79 -15.33
N LYS A 194 5.19 5.99 -15.72
CA LYS A 194 4.83 6.99 -16.74
C LYS A 194 4.70 8.42 -16.21
N GLY A 195 4.59 8.59 -14.89
CA GLY A 195 4.30 9.87 -14.24
C GLY A 195 2.86 10.40 -14.47
N CYS A 196 2.00 9.60 -15.11
CA CYS A 196 0.61 9.97 -15.39
C CYS A 196 -0.32 8.75 -15.38
N VAL A 197 -1.61 9.02 -15.14
CA VAL A 197 -2.67 8.00 -15.12
C VAL A 197 -2.75 7.28 -16.46
N ILE A 198 -2.71 5.94 -16.43
CA ILE A 198 -2.69 5.11 -17.65
C ILE A 198 -4.06 5.08 -18.33
N PHE A 199 -5.14 4.92 -17.57
CA PHE A 199 -6.50 4.78 -18.08
C PHE A 199 -7.40 5.89 -17.53
N GLN A 200 -7.38 7.06 -18.17
CA GLN A 200 -8.12 8.23 -17.73
C GLN A 200 -9.49 8.34 -18.42
N GLY A 201 -10.50 7.64 -17.89
CA GLY A 201 -11.87 7.66 -18.40
C GLY A 201 -12.80 8.67 -17.69
N THR A 202 -13.49 9.49 -18.48
CA THR A 202 -14.45 10.48 -18.00
C THR A 202 -15.70 9.87 -17.35
N ASP A 203 -16.11 8.68 -17.79
CA ASP A 203 -17.19 7.86 -17.24
C ASP A 203 -16.88 6.34 -17.36
N HIS A 204 -17.83 5.45 -17.03
CA HIS A 204 -17.63 4.00 -17.13
C HIS A 204 -17.41 3.49 -18.56
N ILE A 205 -18.05 4.13 -19.53
CA ILE A 205 -17.98 3.79 -20.95
C ILE A 205 -16.62 4.19 -21.50
N ASP A 206 -16.21 5.43 -21.24
CA ASP A 206 -14.92 5.97 -21.66
C ASP A 206 -13.78 5.25 -20.95
N GLN A 207 -13.91 4.92 -19.66
CA GLN A 207 -12.92 4.12 -18.93
C GLN A 207 -12.67 2.77 -19.62
N TRP A 208 -13.73 2.08 -20.04
CA TRP A 208 -13.59 0.83 -20.79
C TRP A 208 -12.89 1.04 -22.13
N ASN A 209 -13.24 2.11 -22.87
CA ASN A 209 -12.60 2.43 -24.14
C ASN A 209 -11.09 2.66 -23.96
N LYS A 210 -10.67 3.46 -22.96
CA LYS A 210 -9.25 3.70 -22.65
C LYS A 210 -8.48 2.42 -22.37
N VAL A 211 -9.12 1.43 -21.74
CA VAL A 211 -8.52 0.12 -21.46
C VAL A 211 -8.31 -0.67 -22.76
N ILE A 212 -9.34 -0.84 -23.59
CA ILE A 212 -9.23 -1.67 -24.81
C ILE A 212 -8.43 -0.99 -25.93
N GLU A 213 -8.39 0.34 -25.98
CA GLU A 213 -7.53 1.09 -26.91
C GLU A 213 -6.05 0.77 -26.69
N GLN A 214 -5.65 0.54 -25.43
CA GLN A 214 -4.26 0.26 -25.06
C GLN A 214 -3.97 -1.24 -24.96
N LEU A 215 -4.83 -2.04 -24.33
CA LEU A 215 -4.58 -3.47 -24.08
C LEU A 215 -5.21 -4.39 -25.12
N GLY A 216 -6.00 -3.85 -26.03
CA GLY A 216 -6.69 -4.60 -27.07
C GLY A 216 -8.07 -5.11 -26.65
N THR A 217 -8.85 -5.52 -27.66
CA THR A 217 -10.17 -6.12 -27.43
C THR A 217 -10.00 -7.52 -26.80
N PRO A 218 -10.71 -7.82 -25.69
CA PRO A 218 -10.55 -9.09 -24.99
C PRO A 218 -11.02 -10.29 -25.83
N SER A 219 -10.55 -11.48 -25.46
CA SER A 219 -10.92 -12.73 -26.14
C SER A 219 -12.42 -13.04 -26.06
N ALA A 220 -12.93 -13.83 -27.01
CA ALA A 220 -14.32 -14.28 -27.00
C ALA A 220 -14.71 -15.03 -25.71
N ASP A 221 -13.78 -15.77 -25.11
CA ASP A 221 -14.03 -16.49 -23.86
C ASP A 221 -14.26 -15.55 -22.67
N PHE A 222 -13.58 -14.40 -22.64
CA PHE A 222 -13.88 -13.34 -21.68
C PHE A 222 -15.28 -12.77 -21.92
N MET A 223 -15.63 -12.46 -23.18
CA MET A 223 -16.93 -11.87 -23.51
C MET A 223 -18.11 -12.79 -23.14
N LYS A 224 -17.93 -14.12 -23.20
CA LYS A 224 -18.95 -15.10 -22.77
C LYS A 224 -19.30 -15.00 -21.28
N LYS A 225 -18.40 -14.45 -20.44
CA LYS A 225 -18.62 -14.28 -18.99
C LYS A 225 -19.46 -13.04 -18.66
N LEU A 226 -19.69 -12.16 -19.64
CA LEU A 226 -20.43 -10.91 -19.45
C LEU A 226 -21.94 -11.13 -19.44
N GLN A 227 -22.66 -10.28 -18.70
CA GLN A 227 -24.11 -10.20 -18.79
C GLN A 227 -24.55 -9.82 -20.22
N PRO A 228 -25.69 -10.33 -20.74
CA PRO A 228 -26.06 -10.17 -22.15
C PRO A 228 -26.07 -8.72 -22.66
N THR A 229 -26.55 -7.77 -21.85
CA THR A 229 -26.60 -6.34 -22.20
C THR A 229 -25.19 -5.73 -22.30
N VAL A 230 -24.34 -6.02 -21.32
CA VAL A 230 -22.94 -5.57 -21.28
C VAL A 230 -22.14 -6.22 -22.40
N ARG A 231 -22.36 -7.50 -22.67
CA ARG A 231 -21.74 -8.25 -23.75
C ARG A 231 -22.02 -7.62 -25.11
N ASN A 232 -23.29 -7.36 -25.42
CA ASN A 232 -23.69 -6.70 -26.66
C ASN A 232 -23.01 -5.33 -26.81
N TYR A 233 -22.91 -4.58 -25.71
CA TYR A 233 -22.20 -3.30 -25.72
C TYR A 233 -20.71 -3.48 -26.04
N VAL A 234 -20.02 -4.42 -25.38
CA VAL A 234 -18.58 -4.67 -25.58
C VAL A 234 -18.28 -5.22 -26.99
N GLU A 235 -19.09 -6.15 -27.49
CA GLU A 235 -18.92 -6.76 -28.82
C GLU A 235 -19.11 -5.76 -29.97
N ASN A 236 -19.93 -4.72 -29.76
CA ASN A 236 -20.19 -3.67 -30.75
C ASN A 236 -19.15 -2.55 -30.74
N ARG A 237 -18.11 -2.62 -29.90
CA ARG A 237 -17.00 -1.66 -29.91
C ARG A 237 -16.01 -1.94 -31.05
N PRO A 238 -15.28 -0.92 -31.53
CA PRO A 238 -14.19 -1.13 -32.48
C PRO A 238 -13.20 -2.17 -31.94
N LYS A 239 -12.67 -3.00 -32.83
CA LYS A 239 -11.67 -3.99 -32.46
C LYS A 239 -10.29 -3.35 -32.44
N TYR A 240 -9.62 -3.42 -31.30
CA TYR A 240 -8.26 -2.91 -31.11
C TYR A 240 -7.29 -4.08 -30.97
N PRO A 241 -6.14 -4.06 -31.67
CA PRO A 241 -5.13 -5.11 -31.54
C PRO A 241 -4.36 -5.07 -30.21
N GLY A 242 -4.42 -3.94 -29.49
CA GLY A 242 -3.59 -3.67 -28.33
C GLY A 242 -2.20 -3.15 -28.72
N ILE A 243 -1.61 -2.39 -27.81
CA ILE A 243 -0.24 -1.87 -27.89
C ILE A 243 0.66 -2.84 -27.13
N LYS A 244 1.83 -3.14 -27.68
CA LYS A 244 2.81 -3.99 -26.99
C LYS A 244 3.32 -3.29 -25.72
N PHE A 245 3.66 -4.05 -24.68
CA PHE A 245 4.12 -3.45 -23.42
C PHE A 245 5.44 -2.70 -23.58
N GLU A 246 6.28 -3.05 -24.55
CA GLU A 246 7.51 -2.33 -24.90
C GLU A 246 7.23 -0.95 -25.52
N GLU A 247 6.09 -0.80 -26.20
CA GLU A 247 5.65 0.48 -26.78
C GLU A 247 4.87 1.31 -25.74
N LEU A 248 4.07 0.64 -24.90
CA LEU A 248 3.29 1.28 -23.85
C LEU A 248 4.16 1.77 -22.69
N PHE A 249 5.23 1.01 -22.39
CA PHE A 249 6.25 1.29 -21.39
C PHE A 249 7.65 1.12 -22.00
N PRO A 250 8.12 2.09 -22.80
CA PRO A 250 9.44 2.03 -23.45
C PRO A 250 10.59 2.13 -22.43
N ASP A 251 11.80 1.72 -22.80
CA ASP A 251 12.94 1.67 -21.86
C ASP A 251 13.25 3.05 -21.22
N TRP A 252 13.06 4.15 -21.97
CA TRP A 252 13.43 5.50 -21.52
C TRP A 252 12.53 6.08 -20.42
N ILE A 253 11.36 5.49 -20.11
CA ILE A 253 10.54 5.89 -18.96
C ILE A 253 10.94 5.16 -17.67
N PHE A 254 11.81 4.15 -17.76
CA PHE A 254 12.33 3.47 -16.58
C PHE A 254 13.67 4.09 -16.16
N PRO A 255 14.03 3.97 -14.87
CA PRO A 255 15.38 4.27 -14.42
C PRO A 255 16.37 3.35 -15.13
N SER A 256 17.36 3.90 -15.83
CA SER A 256 18.32 3.08 -16.58
C SER A 256 19.71 3.73 -16.59
N GLU A 257 20.44 3.58 -15.49
CA GLU A 257 21.82 4.08 -15.37
C GLU A 257 22.88 2.97 -15.57
N SER A 258 22.50 1.70 -15.36
CA SER A 258 23.41 0.56 -15.41
C SER A 258 22.85 -0.66 -16.18
N GLU A 259 23.70 -1.64 -16.51
CA GLU A 259 23.25 -2.92 -17.10
C GLU A 259 22.32 -3.71 -16.15
N ARG A 260 22.50 -3.57 -14.83
CA ARG A 260 21.58 -4.17 -13.85
C ARG A 260 20.18 -3.55 -13.96
N ASP A 261 20.09 -2.26 -14.24
CA ASP A 261 18.82 -1.56 -14.41
C ASP A 261 18.10 -1.97 -15.70
N LYS A 262 18.84 -2.35 -16.75
CA LYS A 262 18.21 -2.91 -17.97
C LYS A 262 17.49 -4.23 -17.68
N ILE A 263 18.11 -5.11 -16.87
CA ILE A 263 17.46 -6.35 -16.43
C ILE A 263 16.22 -6.03 -15.58
N LYS A 264 16.35 -5.11 -14.62
CA LYS A 264 15.23 -4.68 -13.76
C LYS A 264 14.11 -4.03 -14.57
N THR A 265 14.43 -3.26 -15.62
CA THR A 265 13.47 -2.67 -16.57
C THR A 265 12.67 -3.75 -17.28
N SER A 266 13.34 -4.77 -17.81
CA SER A 266 12.67 -5.92 -18.44
C SER A 266 11.76 -6.66 -17.44
N GLN A 267 12.23 -6.88 -16.20
CA GLN A 267 11.44 -7.51 -15.15
C GLN A 267 10.24 -6.65 -14.71
N ALA A 268 10.39 -5.32 -14.62
CA ALA A 268 9.32 -4.41 -14.27
C ALA A 268 8.22 -4.41 -15.34
N ARG A 269 8.61 -4.37 -16.63
CA ARG A 269 7.69 -4.45 -17.77
C ARG A 269 6.97 -5.81 -17.82
N ASP A 270 7.69 -6.91 -17.57
CA ASP A 270 7.11 -8.25 -17.50
C ASP A 270 6.05 -8.34 -16.39
N LEU A 271 6.34 -7.79 -15.19
CA LEU A 271 5.36 -7.72 -14.10
C LEU A 271 4.13 -6.90 -14.49
N LEU A 272 4.33 -5.72 -15.09
CA LEU A 272 3.23 -4.89 -15.61
C LEU A 272 2.34 -5.66 -16.58
N SER A 273 2.94 -6.44 -17.50
CA SER A 273 2.20 -7.23 -18.49
C SER A 273 1.35 -8.33 -17.87
N LYS A 274 1.76 -8.85 -16.71
CA LYS A 274 1.05 -9.88 -15.94
C LYS A 274 -0.03 -9.33 -15.02
N MET A 275 0.13 -8.08 -14.55
CA MET A 275 -0.85 -7.37 -13.72
C MET A 275 -1.96 -6.70 -14.55
N LEU A 276 -1.59 -6.02 -15.64
CA LEU A 276 -2.52 -5.30 -16.54
C LEU A 276 -3.14 -6.24 -17.57
N VAL A 277 -3.82 -7.28 -17.08
CA VAL A 277 -4.52 -8.27 -17.89
C VAL A 277 -6.03 -8.11 -17.69
N ILE A 278 -6.77 -7.96 -18.80
CA ILE A 278 -8.22 -7.73 -18.76
C ILE A 278 -8.97 -8.91 -18.14
N ASP A 279 -8.66 -10.13 -18.59
CA ASP A 279 -9.32 -11.34 -18.08
C ASP A 279 -8.77 -11.72 -16.70
N PRO A 280 -9.58 -11.64 -15.63
CA PRO A 280 -9.11 -11.95 -14.27
C PRO A 280 -8.65 -13.40 -14.11
N ASP A 281 -9.02 -14.32 -15.01
CA ASP A 281 -8.54 -15.70 -14.94
C ASP A 281 -7.12 -15.88 -15.52
N LYS A 282 -6.62 -14.88 -16.23
CA LYS A 282 -5.26 -14.85 -16.80
C LYS A 282 -4.35 -13.85 -16.09
N ARG A 283 -4.90 -13.04 -15.19
CA ARG A 283 -4.18 -12.05 -14.41
C ARG A 283 -3.44 -12.73 -13.27
N ILE A 284 -2.17 -12.35 -13.06
CA ILE A 284 -1.31 -12.86 -12.00
C ILE A 284 -1.99 -12.73 -10.62
N SER A 285 -1.82 -13.73 -9.77
CA SER A 285 -2.24 -13.68 -8.37
C SER A 285 -1.26 -12.87 -7.51
N VAL A 286 -1.69 -12.51 -6.29
CA VAL A 286 -0.82 -11.83 -5.32
C VAL A 286 0.41 -12.68 -4.98
N ASP A 287 0.22 -13.98 -4.78
CA ASP A 287 1.30 -14.90 -4.44
C ASP A 287 2.32 -15.09 -5.56
N GLU A 288 1.86 -15.10 -6.82
CA GLU A 288 2.76 -15.13 -7.97
C GLU A 288 3.48 -13.81 -8.17
N ALA A 289 2.81 -12.67 -7.90
CA ALA A 289 3.43 -11.35 -7.97
C ALA A 289 4.53 -11.16 -6.91
N LEU A 290 4.32 -11.65 -5.68
CA LEU A 290 5.33 -11.64 -4.62
C LEU A 290 6.57 -12.49 -4.96
N ARG A 291 6.38 -13.57 -5.73
CA ARG A 291 7.47 -14.44 -6.23
C ARG A 291 8.08 -13.97 -7.55
N HIS A 292 7.59 -12.86 -8.11
CA HIS A 292 8.11 -12.33 -9.36
C HIS A 292 9.56 -11.85 -9.19
N PRO A 293 10.48 -12.05 -10.16
CA PRO A 293 11.88 -11.64 -10.04
C PRO A 293 12.09 -10.16 -9.66
N TYR A 294 11.20 -9.27 -10.09
CA TYR A 294 11.23 -7.85 -9.76
C TYR A 294 10.91 -7.56 -8.27
N ILE A 295 10.18 -8.45 -7.59
CA ILE A 295 9.64 -8.25 -6.24
C ILE A 295 10.32 -9.17 -5.22
N THR A 296 10.65 -10.40 -5.61
CA THR A 296 11.12 -11.47 -4.73
C THR A 296 12.41 -11.14 -3.99
N VAL A 297 13.16 -10.14 -4.43
CA VAL A 297 14.37 -9.64 -3.76
C VAL A 297 14.08 -9.09 -2.35
N TRP A 298 12.83 -8.67 -2.10
CA TRP A 298 12.37 -8.14 -0.82
C TRP A 298 11.59 -9.16 0.01
N TYR A 299 11.37 -10.37 -0.52
CA TYR A 299 10.46 -11.33 0.08
C TYR A 299 10.92 -11.78 1.47
N ASP A 300 10.11 -11.46 2.47
CA ASP A 300 10.24 -11.94 3.83
C ASP A 300 8.96 -12.70 4.23
N PRO A 301 9.05 -14.01 4.58
CA PRO A 301 7.91 -14.78 5.07
C PRO A 301 7.21 -14.15 6.28
N ALA A 302 7.95 -13.51 7.19
CA ALA A 302 7.35 -12.89 8.38
C ALA A 302 6.40 -11.75 8.04
N GLU A 303 6.59 -11.13 6.87
CA GLU A 303 5.80 -10.02 6.37
C GLU A 303 4.73 -10.51 5.41
N ALA A 304 5.12 -11.31 4.40
CA ALA A 304 4.20 -11.81 3.38
C ALA A 304 3.18 -12.82 3.94
N GLU A 305 3.58 -13.62 4.93
CA GLU A 305 2.75 -14.69 5.52
C GLU A 305 2.28 -14.36 6.93
N ALA A 306 2.28 -13.07 7.30
CA ALA A 306 1.75 -12.61 8.57
C ALA A 306 0.32 -13.15 8.81
N PRO A 307 0.02 -13.68 10.01
CA PRO A 307 -1.23 -14.38 10.26
C PRO A 307 -2.45 -13.48 10.02
N PRO A 308 -3.53 -14.01 9.44
CA PRO A 308 -4.71 -13.22 9.13
C PRO A 308 -5.33 -12.64 10.40
N PRO A 309 -5.92 -11.44 10.32
CA PRO A 309 -6.72 -10.91 11.39
C PRO A 309 -8.00 -11.74 11.55
N GLN A 310 -8.38 -12.03 12.79
CA GLN A 310 -9.63 -12.73 13.07
C GLN A 310 -10.81 -11.76 12.87
N ILE A 311 -11.50 -11.88 11.74
CA ILE A 311 -12.77 -11.18 11.51
C ILE A 311 -13.87 -11.98 12.19
N TYR A 312 -14.30 -11.50 13.35
CA TYR A 312 -15.33 -12.17 14.16
C TYR A 312 -16.73 -12.12 13.55
N ASP A 313 -16.99 -11.19 12.64
CA ASP A 313 -18.32 -10.98 12.06
C ASP A 313 -18.35 -11.27 10.55
N ALA A 314 -18.40 -12.56 10.19
CA ALA A 314 -18.58 -12.98 8.80
C ALA A 314 -19.88 -12.45 8.15
N GLN A 315 -20.85 -12.03 8.97
CA GLN A 315 -22.15 -11.49 8.53
C GLN A 315 -22.18 -9.97 8.41
N LEU A 316 -21.07 -9.27 8.67
CA LEU A 316 -20.96 -7.80 8.57
C LEU A 316 -21.53 -7.25 7.24
N GLU A 317 -21.42 -8.04 6.18
CA GLU A 317 -21.84 -7.67 4.84
C GLU A 317 -23.32 -7.91 4.56
N GLU A 318 -23.91 -8.95 5.14
CA GLU A 318 -25.26 -9.41 4.84
C GLU A 318 -26.32 -8.66 5.64
N ARG A 319 -25.94 -8.09 6.79
CA ARG A 319 -26.87 -7.33 7.63
C ARG A 319 -27.27 -6.01 6.96
N GLU A 320 -28.57 -5.80 6.89
CA GLU A 320 -29.17 -4.50 6.63
C GLU A 320 -29.79 -3.99 7.93
N HIS A 321 -29.44 -2.77 8.29
CA HIS A 321 -29.88 -2.11 9.51
C HIS A 321 -30.43 -0.73 9.18
N ALA A 322 -31.37 -0.27 10.01
CA ALA A 322 -31.79 1.12 9.99
C ALA A 322 -30.60 2.04 10.36
N ILE A 323 -30.71 3.34 10.06
CA ILE A 323 -29.62 4.29 10.33
C ILE A 323 -29.36 4.38 11.85
N GLU A 324 -30.42 4.33 12.63
CA GLU A 324 -30.45 4.39 14.09
C GLU A 324 -29.74 3.16 14.70
N GLU A 325 -30.00 1.97 14.17
CA GLU A 325 -29.32 0.74 14.56
C GLU A 325 -27.82 0.78 14.21
N TRP A 326 -27.46 1.26 13.02
CA TRP A 326 -26.04 1.47 12.68
C TRP A 326 -25.38 2.48 13.62
N LYS A 327 -26.09 3.54 13.97
CA LYS A 327 -25.61 4.57 14.89
C LYS A 327 -25.35 3.99 16.28
N GLU A 328 -26.24 3.13 16.79
CA GLU A 328 -26.05 2.38 18.03
C GLU A 328 -24.81 1.46 17.98
N LEU A 329 -24.67 0.69 16.90
CA LEU A 329 -23.53 -0.22 16.71
C LEU A 329 -22.21 0.54 16.67
N ILE A 330 -22.13 1.62 15.90
CA ILE A 330 -20.91 2.46 15.84
C ILE A 330 -20.64 3.09 17.20
N TYR A 331 -21.66 3.62 17.89
CA TYR A 331 -21.49 4.25 19.20
C TYR A 331 -20.92 3.26 20.22
N LYS A 332 -21.46 2.03 20.24
CA LYS A 332 -20.97 0.95 21.09
C LYS A 332 -19.50 0.61 20.79
N GLU A 333 -19.13 0.46 19.52
CA GLU A 333 -17.74 0.17 19.15
C GLU A 333 -16.74 1.26 19.56
N VAL A 334 -17.18 2.53 19.57
CA VAL A 334 -16.38 3.67 20.04
C VAL A 334 -16.21 3.62 21.56
N LEU A 335 -17.29 3.38 22.31
CA LEU A 335 -17.23 3.28 23.78
C LEU A 335 -16.41 2.07 24.25
N ASP A 336 -16.60 0.91 23.64
CA ASP A 336 -15.85 -0.32 23.94
C ASP A 336 -14.34 -0.11 23.75
N TRP A 337 -13.94 0.72 22.78
CA TRP A 337 -12.53 1.06 22.59
C TRP A 337 -12.00 2.01 23.67
N GLU A 338 -12.77 3.03 24.05
CA GLU A 338 -12.40 3.94 25.14
C GLU A 338 -12.19 3.18 26.45
N GLU A 339 -13.05 2.21 26.77
CA GLU A 339 -12.89 1.37 27.97
C GLU A 339 -11.64 0.50 27.92
N ARG A 340 -11.35 -0.17 26.79
CA ARG A 340 -10.11 -0.95 26.62
C ARG A 340 -8.86 -0.10 26.76
N SER A 341 -8.90 1.12 26.24
CA SER A 341 -7.79 2.08 26.32
C SER A 341 -7.57 2.59 27.74
N LYS A 342 -8.64 2.87 28.50
CA LYS A 342 -8.57 3.28 29.92
C LYS A 342 -8.05 2.15 30.82
N ASN A 343 -8.36 0.90 30.48
CA ASN A 343 -7.94 -0.28 31.24
C ASN A 343 -6.50 -0.76 30.90
N GLY A 344 -5.78 -0.06 30.00
CA GLY A 344 -4.36 -0.33 29.72
C GLY A 344 -4.08 -1.62 28.94
N VAL A 345 -5.08 -2.18 28.25
CA VAL A 345 -5.00 -3.50 27.59
C VAL A 345 -4.33 -3.44 26.21
N VAL A 346 -4.07 -2.25 25.66
CA VAL A 346 -3.41 -2.08 24.34
C VAL A 346 -1.91 -1.86 24.55
N LYS A 347 -1.18 -2.93 24.88
CA LYS A 347 0.29 -2.95 24.94
C LYS A 347 0.79 -4.22 24.26
N ASP A 348 0.63 -4.31 22.95
CA ASP A 348 1.40 -5.26 22.13
C ASP A 348 1.70 -4.61 20.77
N GLN A 349 2.77 -3.81 20.75
CA GLN A 349 3.61 -3.67 19.57
C GLN A 349 5.04 -4.02 19.99
N PRO A 350 5.78 -4.82 19.21
CA PRO A 350 7.19 -5.07 19.49
C PRO A 350 7.99 -3.78 19.24
N SER A 351 8.64 -3.28 20.28
CA SER A 351 9.68 -2.26 20.15
C SER A 351 10.94 -2.93 19.60
N ASP A 352 11.23 -2.74 18.31
CA ASP A 352 12.59 -2.96 17.79
C ASP A 352 13.52 -1.86 18.33
N ALA A 353 14.03 -2.09 19.54
CA ALA A 353 15.15 -1.34 20.10
C ALA A 353 15.81 -2.13 21.25
N ALA A 354 16.60 -3.16 20.96
CA ALA A 354 17.62 -3.67 21.91
C ALA A 354 18.61 -4.68 21.29
N VAL A 355 19.78 -4.22 20.81
CA VAL A 355 21.10 -4.90 20.86
C VAL A 355 22.15 -3.78 20.65
N SER A 356 23.22 -3.52 21.42
CA SER A 356 23.90 -4.16 22.54
C SER A 356 24.73 -3.10 23.29
N SER A 357 24.75 -3.12 24.63
CA SER A 357 25.94 -2.74 25.38
C SER A 357 25.97 -3.49 26.71
N ASN A 358 26.52 -4.71 26.66
CA ASN A 358 26.91 -5.43 27.86
C ASN A 358 28.18 -4.79 28.43
N ALA A 359 28.04 -4.06 29.53
CA ALA A 359 29.12 -3.79 30.46
C ALA A 359 28.60 -3.97 31.89
N THR A 360 28.88 -5.12 32.48
CA THR A 360 28.71 -5.37 33.92
C THR A 360 29.88 -4.75 34.70
N PRO A 361 29.66 -4.29 35.94
CA PRO A 361 30.61 -3.47 36.68
C PRO A 361 31.54 -4.32 37.53
N SER A 362 32.81 -3.93 37.63
CA SER A 362 33.70 -4.44 38.69
C SER A 362 34.27 -3.28 39.50
N ARG A 363 34.07 -3.37 40.82
CA ARG A 363 34.60 -2.49 41.85
C ARG A 363 36.06 -2.84 42.15
N SER A 364 36.89 -1.80 42.15
CA SER A 364 38.04 -1.52 43.03
C SER A 364 38.78 -2.69 43.69
N SER A 365 40.08 -2.80 43.41
CA SER A 365 41.11 -2.70 44.46
C SER A 365 42.47 -2.38 43.84
N SER A 366 43.11 -1.34 44.38
CA SER A 366 44.49 -0.94 44.15
C SER A 366 45.43 -1.88 44.91
N ILE A 367 46.66 -2.10 44.40
CA ILE A 367 47.94 -2.19 45.13
C ILE A 367 49.02 -2.76 44.19
N ASN A 368 50.10 -1.98 44.01
CA ASN A 368 51.53 -2.32 43.80
C ASN A 368 51.92 -3.22 42.60
N ASP A 369 53.09 -3.12 41.97
CA ASP A 369 54.26 -2.26 42.04
C ASP A 369 55.19 -2.67 40.88
N ILE A 370 56.00 -1.73 40.41
CA ILE A 370 57.44 -1.89 40.09
C ILE A 370 57.84 -2.87 38.95
N SER A 371 58.13 -2.22 37.82
CA SER A 371 59.38 -2.29 37.03
C SER A 371 59.82 -3.57 36.31
N SER A 372 60.33 -3.30 35.10
CA SER A 372 61.66 -3.68 34.60
C SER A 372 61.74 -4.72 33.48
N MET A 373 62.43 -4.24 32.43
CA MET A 373 63.30 -4.94 31.47
C MET A 373 62.61 -5.78 30.38
N SER A 374 62.73 -5.39 29.10
CA SER A 374 63.92 -5.56 28.22
C SER A 374 64.20 -7.06 28.04
N THR A 375 64.27 -7.65 26.84
CA THR A 375 64.95 -7.25 25.60
C THR A 375 64.60 -8.28 24.51
N GLU A 376 64.71 -7.87 23.23
CA GLU A 376 65.17 -8.68 22.07
C GLU A 376 64.25 -9.82 21.58
N GLN A 377 64.03 -10.10 20.29
CA GLN A 377 64.69 -9.84 18.99
C GLN A 377 63.56 -9.68 17.94
N THR A 378 63.51 -8.66 17.09
CA THR A 378 64.30 -8.44 15.86
C THR A 378 64.29 -9.62 14.89
N LEU A 379 63.51 -9.51 13.81
CA LEU A 379 63.99 -9.66 12.43
C LEU A 379 62.95 -9.07 11.47
N ALA A 380 63.25 -7.82 11.08
CA ALA A 380 62.75 -7.17 9.90
C ALA A 380 63.69 -7.48 8.72
N SER A 381 63.12 -7.55 7.52
CA SER A 381 63.65 -6.99 6.26
C SER A 381 62.67 -7.43 5.17
N ASP A 382 61.73 -6.60 4.73
CA ASP A 382 61.89 -5.40 3.91
C ASP A 382 62.75 -5.58 2.66
N THR A 383 62.18 -5.02 1.58
CA THR A 383 62.79 -4.29 0.44
C THR A 383 62.53 -4.93 -0.92
N ASP A 384 62.28 -4.19 -2.00
CA ASP A 384 61.87 -2.80 -2.26
C ASP A 384 61.79 -2.67 -3.80
N SER A 385 61.16 -1.58 -4.28
CA SER A 385 61.53 -0.82 -5.49
C SER A 385 61.23 -1.42 -6.88
N SER A 386 61.02 -0.67 -7.97
CA SER A 386 60.58 0.71 -8.28
C SER A 386 60.69 0.89 -9.82
N LEU A 387 59.83 1.74 -10.41
CA LEU A 387 60.06 2.68 -11.54
C LEU A 387 60.41 2.22 -12.98
N ASP A 388 59.66 2.79 -13.95
CA ASP A 388 60.06 3.53 -15.18
C ASP A 388 58.89 3.51 -16.21
N ALA A 389 58.21 4.62 -16.56
CA ALA A 389 58.57 5.75 -17.45
C ALA A 389 58.62 5.40 -18.96
N SER A 390 57.72 5.97 -19.78
CA SER A 390 58.02 6.74 -21.03
C SER A 390 56.85 6.94 -22.03
N THR A 391 56.65 8.23 -22.42
CA THR A 391 56.38 8.81 -23.77
C THR A 391 55.08 8.60 -24.57
N GLY A 392 54.44 9.72 -24.99
CA GLY A 392 53.47 9.84 -26.10
C GLY A 392 54.14 9.85 -27.51
N PRO A 393 53.48 10.28 -28.64
CA PRO A 393 52.60 11.46 -28.78
C PRO A 393 51.38 11.38 -29.75
N LEU A 394 50.55 12.44 -29.69
CA LEU A 394 49.72 13.18 -30.69
C LEU A 394 49.44 12.66 -32.12
N GLU A 395 48.16 12.74 -32.53
CA GLU A 395 47.57 13.28 -33.81
C GLU A 395 46.04 12.96 -33.80
N GLY A 396 45.05 13.73 -34.27
CA GLY A 396 44.99 14.90 -35.14
C GLY A 396 44.06 14.66 -36.35
N CYS A 397 42.84 15.26 -36.34
CA CYS A 397 41.86 15.38 -37.46
C CYS A 397 41.14 14.08 -37.92
N ARG A 398 39.83 14.03 -38.15
CA ARG A 398 38.94 14.94 -38.91
C ARG A 398 37.49 14.77 -38.50
#